data_AF-A0A349JZ77-F1
#
_entry.id   AF-A0A349JZ77-F1
#
_cell.length_a   1.000
_cell.length_b   1.000
_cell.length_c   1.000
_cell.angle_alpha   90.00
_cell.angle_beta   90.00
_cell.angle_gamma   90.00
#
_symmetry.space_group_name_H-M   'P 1'
#
loop_
_entity.id
_entity.type
_entity.pdbx_description
1 polymer ?
#
loop_
_entity_poly.entity_id
_entity_poly.type
_entity_poly.pdbx_seq_one_letter_code
_entity_poly.pdbx_strand_id
1 'polypeptide(L)' 'LEDPIEYVFNSKNCHVNQREVHTHTESFPKALRGALREDPDVIMVGEMRNLETISLALTA' A
#
# COMPACT_ATOMS: atom_id res chain seq x y z
N LEU A 1 -2.86 -0.42 0.10
CA LEU A 1 -2.41 0.37 1.27
C LEU A 1 -3.53 1.34 1.58
N GLU A 2 -4.18 1.21 2.75
CA GLU A 2 -5.46 1.85 3.04
C GLU A 2 -5.52 2.33 4.51
N ASP A 3 -6.43 3.25 4.84
CA ASP A 3 -6.63 3.79 6.19
C ASP A 3 -8.10 4.23 6.38
N PRO A 4 -8.99 3.37 6.92
CA PRO A 4 -8.84 1.94 7.18
C PRO A 4 -9.05 1.08 5.90
N ILE A 5 -8.92 -0.25 5.99
CA ILE A 5 -9.30 -1.15 4.88
C ILE A 5 -10.82 -1.17 4.71
N GLU A 6 -11.31 -0.85 3.51
CA GLU A 6 -12.76 -0.80 3.25
C GLU A 6 -13.35 -2.15 2.80
N TYR A 7 -12.62 -2.86 1.95
CA TYR A 7 -13.04 -4.15 1.38
C TYR A 7 -11.93 -5.17 1.54
N VAL A 8 -12.27 -6.38 1.99
CA VAL A 8 -11.29 -7.47 2.08
C VAL A 8 -11.33 -8.29 0.80
N PHE A 9 -10.21 -8.32 0.09
CA PHE A 9 -10.04 -9.09 -1.13
C PHE A 9 -9.39 -10.43 -0.82
N ASN A 10 -10.12 -11.52 -1.06
CA ASN A 10 -9.56 -12.86 -0.96
C ASN A 10 -8.67 -13.16 -2.18
N SER A 11 -7.50 -13.74 -1.93
CA SER A 11 -6.59 -14.19 -2.99
C SER A 11 -7.28 -15.24 -3.86
N LYS A 12 -7.36 -14.97 -5.16
CA LYS A 12 -7.88 -15.89 -6.19
C LYS A 12 -6.75 -16.24 -7.16
N ASN A 13 -6.68 -15.54 -8.28
CA ASN A 13 -5.60 -15.70 -9.27
C ASN A 13 -4.39 -14.79 -8.99
N CYS A 14 -4.45 -13.98 -7.94
CA CYS A 14 -3.39 -13.08 -7.52
C CYS A 14 -3.17 -13.25 -6.02
N HIS A 15 -1.92 -13.06 -5.58
CA HIS A 15 -1.60 -12.92 -4.17
C HIS A 15 -1.91 -11.49 -3.73
N VAL A 16 -2.90 -11.34 -2.85
CA VAL A 16 -3.37 -10.02 -2.40
C VAL A 16 -2.97 -9.82 -0.95
N ASN A 17 -2.12 -8.81 -0.69
CA ASN A 17 -1.79 -8.35 0.65
C ASN A 17 -2.34 -6.94 0.87
N GLN A 18 -3.28 -6.81 1.80
CA GLN A 18 -3.81 -5.52 2.21
C GLN A 18 -3.18 -5.09 3.53
N ARG A 19 -2.79 -3.81 3.61
CA ARG A 19 -2.19 -3.21 4.79
C ARG A 19 -2.98 -1.97 5.15
N GLU A 20 -3.30 -1.90 6.43
CA GLU A 20 -4.02 -0.81 7.05
C GLU A 20 -2.99 0.06 7.78
N VAL A 21 -3.04 1.37 7.56
CA VAL A 21 -2.20 2.32 8.28
C VAL A 21 -2.61 2.35 9.76
N HIS A 22 -1.65 2.56 10.65
CA HIS A 22 -1.79 2.49 12.11
C HIS A 22 -2.01 1.09 12.71
N THR A 23 -2.51 0.12 11.92
CA THR A 23 -2.68 -1.27 12.36
C THR A 23 -1.56 -2.18 11.85
N HIS A 24 -1.31 -2.20 10.55
CA HIS A 24 -0.33 -3.08 9.89
C HIS A 24 0.99 -2.36 9.57
N THR A 25 0.96 -1.03 9.48
CA THR A 25 2.10 -0.17 9.14
C THR A 25 1.92 1.20 9.77
N GLU A 26 3.01 1.90 10.11
CA GLU A 26 2.92 3.19 10.80
C GLU A 26 2.44 4.34 9.90
N SER A 27 2.72 4.29 8.60
CA SER A 27 2.40 5.36 7.65
C SER A 27 2.39 4.88 6.20
N PHE A 28 1.76 5.64 5.30
CA PHE A 28 1.77 5.37 3.85
C PHE A 28 3.19 5.30 3.25
N PRO A 29 4.12 6.26 3.51
CA PRO A 29 5.47 6.17 2.95
C PRO A 29 6.26 4.94 3.45
N LYS A 30 6.09 4.55 4.71
CA LYS A 30 6.72 3.34 5.26
C LYS A 30 6.17 2.09 4.58
N ALA A 31 4.84 2.03 4.42
CA ALA A 31 4.16 0.92 3.79
C ALA A 31 4.55 0.77 2.31
N LEU A 32 4.64 1.87 1.59
CA LEU A 32 4.99 1.91 0.17
C LEU A 32 6.46 1.55 -0.06
N ARG A 33 7.37 2.02 0.81
CA ARG A 33 8.79 1.58 0.80
C ARG A 33 8.94 0.08 1.04
N GLY A 34 8.13 -0.48 1.95
CA GLY A 34 8.10 -1.91 2.20
C GLY A 34 7.57 -2.69 0.99
N ALA A 35 6.44 -2.25 0.43
CA ALA A 35 5.83 -2.88 -0.73
C ALA A 35 6.79 -2.99 -1.91
N LEU A 36 7.58 -1.95 -2.22
CA LEU A 36 8.58 -1.97 -3.30
C LEU A 36 9.66 -3.05 -3.18
N ARG A 37 9.84 -3.66 -2.00
CA ARG A 37 10.80 -4.73 -1.75
C ARG A 37 10.15 -6.11 -1.65
N GLU A 38 8.83 -6.18 -1.82
CA GLU A 38 8.03 -7.40 -1.69
C GLU A 38 7.65 -8.01 -3.04
N ASP A 39 8.40 -7.66 -4.10
CA ASP A 39 8.16 -8.10 -5.47
C ASP A 39 6.71 -7.85 -5.95
N PRO A 40 6.19 -6.61 -5.82
CA PRO A 40 4.79 -6.33 -6.15
C PRO A 40 4.60 -6.14 -7.66
N ASP A 41 3.58 -6.78 -8.22
CA ASP A 41 3.13 -6.49 -9.60
C ASP A 41 2.25 -5.23 -9.66
N VAL A 42 1.41 -5.02 -8.64
CA VAL A 42 0.43 -3.93 -8.56
C VAL A 42 0.36 -3.39 -7.15
N ILE A 43 0.47 -2.07 -7.00
CA ILE A 43 0.32 -1.37 -5.72
C ILE A 43 -0.88 -0.44 -5.79
N MET A 44 -1.85 -0.65 -4.88
CA MET A 44 -2.94 0.30 -4.64
C MET A 44 -2.58 1.21 -3.46
N VAL A 45 -2.61 2.52 -3.67
CA VAL A 45 -2.44 3.55 -2.63
C VAL A 45 -3.77 4.28 -2.46
N GLY A 46 -4.42 4.11 -1.31
CA GLY A 46 -5.77 4.67 -1.07
C GLY A 46 -5.80 6.19 -0.97
N GLU A 47 -4.74 6.80 -0.43
CA GLU A 47 -4.68 8.25 -0.26
C GLU A 47 -3.32 8.82 -0.69
N MET A 48 -3.35 9.91 -1.47
CA MET A 48 -2.16 10.64 -1.95
C MET A 48 -2.14 12.08 -1.42
N ARG A 49 -2.25 12.28 -0.10
CA ARG A 49 -2.27 13.64 0.49
C ARG A 49 -0.89 14.26 0.70
N ASN A 50 0.16 13.45 0.84
CA ASN A 50 1.51 13.93 1.13
C ASN A 50 2.40 13.82 -0.13
N LEU A 51 3.18 14.88 -0.40
CA LEU A 51 4.20 14.92 -1.44
C LEU A 51 5.18 13.75 -1.37
N GLU A 52 5.55 13.29 -0.16
CA GLU A 52 6.41 12.10 -0.01
C GLU A 52 5.73 10.84 -0.56
N THR A 53 4.42 10.66 -0.29
CA THR A 53 3.66 9.51 -0.78
C THR A 53 3.48 9.58 -2.29
N ILE A 54 3.21 10.76 -2.84
CA ILE A 54 3.09 10.99 -4.29
C ILE A 54 4.42 10.70 -4.99
N SER A 55 5.52 11.28 -4.49
CA SER A 55 6.85 11.10 -5.09
C SER A 55 7.27 9.63 -5.08
N LEU A 56 7.00 8.94 -3.98
CA LEU A 56 7.34 7.53 -3.85
C LEU A 56 6.46 6.65 -4.75
N ALA A 57 5.19 7.00 -4.93
CA ALA A 57 4.28 6.32 -5.86
C ALA A 57 4.67 6.54 -7.33
N LEU A 58 5.24 7.69 -7.69
CA LEU A 58 5.78 7.94 -9.03
C LEU A 58 7.10 7.20 -9.32
N THR A 59 7.83 6.82 -8.26
CA THR A 59 9.07 6.06 -8.38
C THR A 59 8.82 4.55 -8.42
N ALA A 60 7.66 4.13 -7.89
CA ALA A 60 7.15 2.77 -7.93
C ALA A 60 6.72 2.37 -9.34
#